data_AF-A0A4R6S4T9-F1
#
_entry.id   AF-A0A4R6S4T9-F1
#
_cell.length_a   1.000
_cell.length_b   1.000
_cell.length_c   1.000
_cell.angle_alpha   90.00
_cell.angle_beta   90.00
_cell.angle_gamma   90.00
#
_symmetry.space_group_name_H-M   'P 1'
#
loop_
_entity.id
_entity.type
_entity.pdbx_description
1 polymer ?
#
loop_
_entity_poly.entity_id
_entity_poly.type
_entity_poly.pdbx_seq_one_letter_code
_entity_poly.pdbx_strand_id
1 'polypeptide(L)'
;MPGDSLKDLTEVFTRRFLLNALLPTFVFAAATATLIVHSTAGLPAAAAWWGRLDALTKIAMALLVAVCTFFLSSAVASQWRGLIRLYEGYPLVGLLGRFQRSAPGISAHEARRARLADTSRAEVTDQYYRYPPEDTDEGPIPVLPTRLGNILLAGEYYSTDHYKIDCVVFWPRLFPLLPPAFRTNYQAAQANAEFPLVVSFEAAVATVIGATAVLLGHGAPLLFAGVVLVGAALSYGAYVTALTGATELAEQQRTAWDLYRDRLLRQWPSVLDVRDEEEAFEHIYGFVVQGFRPQWDRPHRRYLRRHPAPPDQGD
;
A
#
# COMPACT_ATOMS: atom_id res chain seq x y z
N MET A 1 -25.96 21.99 2.14
CA MET A 1 -24.73 21.41 2.75
C MET A 1 -23.90 20.53 1.79
N PRO A 2 -23.50 20.98 0.58
CA PRO A 2 -22.46 20.32 -0.24
C PRO A 2 -21.08 21.01 -0.18
N GLY A 3 -20.96 22.14 0.51
CA GLY A 3 -19.73 22.96 0.52
C GLY A 3 -18.60 22.42 1.43
N ASP A 4 -18.94 21.74 2.53
CA ASP A 4 -17.93 21.23 3.47
C ASP A 4 -17.28 19.94 2.96
N SER A 5 -18.03 19.03 2.36
CA SER A 5 -17.49 17.77 1.85
C SER A 5 -16.50 17.96 0.69
N LEU A 6 -16.68 19.00 -0.14
CA LEU A 6 -15.72 19.31 -1.20
C LEU A 6 -14.43 19.90 -0.65
N LYS A 7 -14.51 20.75 0.39
CA LYS A 7 -13.34 21.32 1.06
C LYS A 7 -12.52 20.23 1.75
N ASP A 8 -13.17 19.36 2.52
CA ASP A 8 -12.52 18.25 3.21
C ASP A 8 -11.81 17.30 2.23
N LEU A 9 -12.45 16.97 1.10
CA LEU A 9 -11.84 16.15 0.06
C LEU A 9 -10.63 16.84 -0.58
N THR A 10 -10.73 18.12 -0.93
CA THR A 10 -9.57 18.85 -1.47
C THR A 10 -8.45 18.98 -0.45
N GLU A 11 -8.76 19.14 0.84
CA GLU A 11 -7.77 19.32 1.89
C GLU A 11 -7.01 18.02 2.20
N VAL A 12 -7.71 16.89 2.28
CA VAL A 12 -7.09 15.58 2.49
C VAL A 12 -6.25 15.16 1.28
N PHE A 13 -6.76 15.35 0.06
CA PHE A 13 -5.98 15.08 -1.16
C PHE A 13 -4.74 15.98 -1.24
N THR A 14 -4.87 17.26 -0.88
CA THR A 14 -3.75 18.20 -0.87
C THR A 14 -2.73 17.81 0.19
N ARG A 15 -3.14 17.51 1.42
CA ARG A 15 -2.21 17.13 2.50
C ARG A 15 -1.50 15.81 2.20
N ARG A 16 -2.22 14.78 1.76
CA ARG A 16 -1.64 13.48 1.38
C ARG A 16 -0.67 13.64 0.22
N PHE A 17 -1.03 14.40 -0.81
CA PHE A 17 -0.12 14.66 -1.93
C PHE A 17 1.12 15.44 -1.50
N LEU A 18 0.94 16.53 -0.74
CA LEU A 18 2.02 17.39 -0.30
C LEU A 18 3.02 16.64 0.60
N LEU A 19 2.53 15.89 1.58
CA LEU A 19 3.38 15.20 2.54
C LEU A 19 3.92 13.88 2.00
N ASN A 20 3.14 13.12 1.23
CA ASN A 20 3.52 11.76 0.81
C ASN A 20 4.16 11.67 -0.57
N ALA A 21 4.07 12.71 -1.38
CA ALA A 21 4.74 12.75 -2.68
C ALA A 21 5.60 14.00 -2.82
N LEU A 22 5.02 15.21 -2.68
CA LEU A 22 5.75 16.44 -3.00
C LEU A 22 7.00 16.66 -2.14
N LEU A 23 6.86 16.53 -0.83
CA LEU A 23 7.96 16.78 0.10
C LEU A 23 9.12 15.77 -0.07
N PRO A 24 8.89 14.44 -0.08
CA PRO A 24 9.94 13.47 -0.39
C PRO A 24 10.62 13.76 -1.73
N THR A 25 9.84 13.94 -2.80
CA THR A 25 10.40 14.15 -4.14
C THR A 25 11.27 15.40 -4.17
N PHE A 26 10.81 16.51 -3.56
CA PHE A 26 11.59 17.73 -3.48
C PHE A 26 12.93 17.50 -2.76
N VAL A 27 12.90 16.83 -1.61
CA VAL A 27 14.10 16.54 -0.82
C VAL A 27 15.09 15.67 -1.60
N PHE A 28 14.63 14.55 -2.18
CA PHE A 28 15.50 13.64 -2.91
C PHE A 28 15.97 14.23 -4.25
N ALA A 29 15.15 15.00 -4.94
CA ALA A 29 15.56 15.72 -6.16
C ALA A 29 16.62 16.78 -5.85
N ALA A 30 16.43 17.57 -4.79
CA ALA A 30 17.40 18.57 -4.35
C ALA A 30 18.72 17.94 -3.90
N ALA A 31 18.66 16.85 -3.12
CA ALA A 31 19.85 16.10 -2.69
C ALA A 31 20.61 15.53 -3.90
N THR A 32 19.89 14.93 -4.85
CA THR A 32 20.49 14.35 -6.07
C THR A 32 21.10 15.43 -6.95
N ALA A 33 20.40 16.55 -7.17
CA ALA A 33 20.93 17.69 -7.94
C ALA A 33 22.20 18.26 -7.29
N THR A 34 22.22 18.38 -5.95
CA THR A 34 23.39 18.84 -5.20
C THR A 34 24.58 17.91 -5.40
N LEU A 35 24.37 16.58 -5.34
CA LEU A 35 25.42 15.60 -5.60
C LEU A 35 25.95 15.71 -7.04
N ILE A 36 25.06 15.81 -8.03
CA ILE A 36 25.45 15.95 -9.44
C ILE A 36 26.29 17.23 -9.64
N VAL A 37 25.84 18.36 -9.10
CA VAL A 37 26.56 19.64 -9.22
C VAL A 37 27.93 19.56 -8.52
N HIS A 38 27.98 18.98 -7.32
CA HIS A 38 29.23 18.77 -6.60
C HIS A 38 30.22 17.93 -7.41
N SER A 39 29.76 16.84 -8.03
CA SER A 39 30.61 15.92 -8.79
C SER A 39 31.03 16.41 -10.17
N THR A 40 30.33 17.38 -10.77
CA THR A 40 30.60 17.82 -12.15
C THR A 40 31.26 19.19 -12.24
N ALA A 41 30.75 20.18 -11.52
CA ALA A 41 31.20 21.57 -11.59
C ALA A 41 31.77 22.08 -10.26
N GLY A 42 31.45 21.41 -9.15
CA GLY A 42 31.75 21.87 -7.80
C GLY A 42 30.76 22.92 -7.31
N LEU A 43 30.42 22.86 -6.02
CA LEU A 43 29.44 23.76 -5.40
C LEU A 43 29.85 25.25 -5.45
N PRO A 44 31.13 25.64 -5.23
CA PRO A 44 31.51 27.06 -5.29
C PRO A 44 31.35 27.67 -6.68
N ALA A 45 31.71 26.91 -7.73
CA ALA A 45 31.57 27.38 -9.11
C ALA A 45 30.09 27.52 -9.49
N ALA A 46 29.24 26.58 -9.08
CA ALA A 46 27.80 26.65 -9.29
C ALA A 46 27.18 27.85 -8.55
N ALA A 47 27.60 28.13 -7.31
CA ALA A 47 27.15 29.29 -6.55
C ALA A 47 27.58 30.61 -7.20
N ALA A 48 28.82 30.70 -7.70
CA ALA A 48 29.30 31.86 -8.43
C ALA A 48 28.56 32.05 -9.77
N TRP A 49 28.29 30.95 -10.50
CA TRP A 49 27.47 30.98 -11.71
C TRP A 49 26.06 31.49 -11.41
N TRP A 50 25.40 30.94 -10.39
CA TRP A 50 24.08 31.38 -9.95
C TRP A 50 24.08 32.86 -9.56
N GLY A 51 25.11 33.32 -8.85
CA GLY A 51 25.28 34.71 -8.45
C GLY A 51 25.25 35.68 -9.63
N ARG A 52 25.86 35.29 -10.77
CA ARG A 52 25.95 36.09 -12.00
C ARG A 52 24.65 36.15 -12.81
N LEU A 53 23.67 35.30 -12.55
CA LEU A 53 22.39 35.34 -13.25
C LEU A 53 21.57 36.56 -12.82
N ASP A 54 20.84 37.14 -13.76
CA ASP A 54 19.87 38.20 -13.48
C ASP A 54 18.64 37.64 -12.70
N ALA A 55 17.85 38.55 -12.14
CA ALA A 55 16.70 38.17 -11.30
C ALA A 55 15.64 37.36 -12.07
N LEU A 56 15.39 37.70 -13.34
CA LEU A 56 14.37 37.02 -14.14
C LEU A 56 14.80 35.58 -14.42
N THR A 57 16.06 35.34 -14.77
CA THR A 57 16.59 33.99 -14.99
C THR A 57 16.55 33.15 -13.72
N LYS A 58 16.90 33.72 -12.55
CA LYS A 58 16.80 33.04 -11.25
C LYS A 58 15.36 32.61 -10.93
N ILE A 59 14.40 33.51 -11.14
CA ILE A 59 12.97 33.22 -10.92
C ILE A 59 12.48 32.14 -11.88
N ALA A 60 12.84 32.24 -13.17
CA ALA A 60 12.45 31.26 -14.18
C ALA A 60 13.00 29.86 -13.85
N MET A 61 14.26 29.76 -13.42
CA MET A 61 14.86 28.49 -13.00
C MET A 61 14.20 27.92 -11.74
N ALA A 62 13.94 28.76 -10.73
CA ALA A 62 13.26 28.32 -9.51
C ALA A 62 11.84 27.82 -9.81
N LEU A 63 11.11 28.51 -10.68
CA LEU A 63 9.79 28.09 -11.15
C LEU A 63 9.87 26.77 -11.93
N LEU A 64 10.86 26.61 -12.81
CA LEU A 64 11.07 25.36 -13.54
C LEU A 64 11.32 24.20 -12.59
N VAL A 65 12.18 24.36 -11.58
CA VAL A 65 12.43 23.33 -10.56
C VAL A 65 11.15 22.99 -9.79
N ALA A 66 10.36 23.99 -9.40
CA ALA A 66 9.10 23.78 -8.71
C ALA A 66 8.09 23.00 -9.58
N VAL A 67 7.97 23.36 -10.85
CA VAL A 67 7.11 22.70 -11.83
C VAL A 67 7.56 21.26 -12.07
N CYS A 68 8.85 21.03 -12.33
CA CYS A 68 9.41 19.68 -12.51
C CYS A 68 9.20 18.81 -11.27
N THR A 69 9.43 19.35 -10.08
CA THR A 69 9.19 18.64 -8.82
C THR A 69 7.71 18.27 -8.69
N PHE A 70 6.79 19.21 -8.94
CA PHE A 70 5.36 18.96 -8.90
C PHE A 70 4.93 17.85 -9.86
N PHE A 71 5.43 17.86 -11.10
CA PHE A 71 5.13 16.82 -12.08
C PHE A 71 5.71 15.46 -11.69
N LEU A 72 6.93 15.43 -11.17
CA LEU A 72 7.57 14.19 -10.70
C LEU A 72 6.79 13.59 -9.52
N SER A 73 6.39 14.41 -8.54
CA SER A 73 5.57 13.98 -7.42
C SER A 73 4.18 13.52 -7.85
N SER A 74 3.57 14.19 -8.84
CA SER A 74 2.31 13.77 -9.44
C SER A 74 2.43 12.41 -10.13
N ALA A 75 3.55 12.18 -10.83
CA ALA A 75 3.85 10.89 -11.44
C ALA A 75 4.00 9.80 -10.36
N VAL A 76 4.76 10.05 -9.29
CA VAL A 76 4.89 9.12 -8.15
C VAL A 76 3.53 8.81 -7.52
N ALA A 77 2.73 9.84 -7.23
CA ALA A 77 1.40 9.68 -6.64
C ALA A 77 0.45 8.87 -7.54
N SER A 78 0.51 9.08 -8.87
CA SER A 78 -0.27 8.28 -9.83
C SER A 78 0.10 6.80 -9.82
N GLN A 79 1.33 6.47 -9.40
CA GLN A 79 1.89 5.12 -9.40
C GLN A 79 1.87 4.45 -8.03
N TRP A 80 1.14 4.95 -7.02
CA TRP A 80 1.11 4.30 -5.69
C TRP A 80 0.81 2.80 -5.75
N ARG A 81 -0.18 2.39 -6.55
CA ARG A 81 -0.49 0.96 -6.75
C ARG A 81 0.68 0.20 -7.39
N GLY A 82 1.34 0.81 -8.37
CA GLY A 82 2.51 0.23 -9.02
C GLY A 82 3.69 0.08 -8.06
N LEU A 83 3.89 1.07 -7.19
CA LEU A 83 4.93 1.10 -6.18
C LEU A 83 4.67 0.03 -5.10
N ILE A 84 3.44 -0.09 -4.60
CA ILE A 84 3.08 -1.19 -3.70
C ILE A 84 3.36 -2.54 -4.38
N ARG A 85 2.89 -2.76 -5.61
CA ARG A 85 3.13 -4.00 -6.36
C ARG A 85 4.61 -4.31 -6.60
N LEU A 86 5.42 -3.28 -6.83
CA LEU A 86 6.87 -3.42 -6.93
C LEU A 86 7.45 -3.97 -5.63
N TYR A 87 7.05 -3.42 -4.48
CA TYR A 87 7.50 -3.87 -3.17
C TYR A 87 6.84 -5.16 -2.68
N GLU A 88 5.69 -5.57 -3.22
CA GLU A 88 5.12 -6.91 -3.05
C GLU A 88 5.92 -7.98 -3.81
N GLY A 89 6.67 -7.56 -4.84
CA GLY A 89 7.52 -8.44 -5.65
C GLY A 89 6.85 -9.00 -6.91
N TYR A 90 5.62 -8.57 -7.25
CA TYR A 90 4.90 -9.04 -8.43
C TYR A 90 5.67 -8.90 -9.75
N PRO A 91 6.36 -7.77 -10.04
CA PRO A 91 7.16 -7.65 -11.26
C PRO A 91 8.26 -8.71 -11.35
N LEU A 92 8.87 -9.07 -10.21
CA LEU A 92 9.93 -10.08 -10.15
C LEU A 92 9.38 -11.49 -10.38
N VAL A 93 8.23 -11.82 -9.81
CA VAL A 93 7.51 -13.08 -10.05
C VAL A 93 7.14 -13.21 -11.53
N GLY A 94 6.55 -12.17 -12.12
CA GLY A 94 6.16 -12.19 -13.53
C GLY A 94 7.36 -12.31 -14.47
N LEU A 95 8.46 -11.63 -14.17
CA LEU A 95 9.69 -11.68 -14.96
C LEU A 95 10.36 -13.07 -14.88
N LEU A 96 10.57 -13.60 -13.68
CA LEU A 96 11.27 -14.87 -13.48
C LEU A 96 10.39 -16.09 -13.81
N GLY A 97 9.07 -15.98 -13.63
CA GLY A 97 8.11 -17.00 -14.03
C GLY A 97 8.13 -17.28 -15.55
N ARG A 98 8.43 -16.27 -16.39
CA ARG A 98 8.67 -16.46 -17.83
C ARG A 98 9.84 -17.40 -18.12
N PHE A 99 10.78 -17.51 -17.19
CA PHE A 99 11.94 -18.39 -17.27
C PHE A 99 11.79 -19.64 -16.39
N GLN A 100 10.57 -19.94 -15.90
CA GLN A 100 10.28 -21.05 -14.98
C GLN A 100 11.16 -21.03 -13.72
N ARG A 101 11.53 -19.83 -13.24
CA ARG A 101 12.31 -19.64 -12.02
C ARG A 101 11.45 -19.02 -10.93
N SER A 102 11.54 -19.57 -9.72
CA SER A 102 10.94 -18.96 -8.54
C SER A 102 11.66 -17.66 -8.20
N ALA A 103 10.89 -16.65 -7.81
CA ALA A 103 11.47 -15.39 -7.34
C ALA A 103 12.29 -15.63 -6.06
N PRO A 104 13.45 -14.96 -5.90
CA PRO A 104 14.23 -15.06 -4.69
C PRO A 104 13.40 -14.60 -3.49
N GLY A 105 13.55 -15.28 -2.37
CA GLY A 105 12.81 -14.99 -1.13
C GLY A 105 11.58 -15.86 -0.90
N ILE A 106 10.94 -16.40 -1.94
CA ILE A 106 9.75 -17.26 -1.79
C ILE A 106 10.05 -18.47 -0.90
N SER A 107 11.07 -19.27 -1.23
CA SER A 107 11.43 -20.46 -0.44
C SER A 107 11.83 -20.13 1.01
N ALA A 108 12.48 -18.97 1.22
CA ALA A 108 12.82 -18.50 2.56
C ALA A 108 11.56 -18.10 3.36
N HIS A 109 10.57 -17.50 2.70
CA HIS A 109 9.29 -17.16 3.28
C HIS A 109 8.42 -18.39 3.55
N GLU A 110 8.39 -19.37 2.66
CA GLU A 110 7.74 -20.67 2.88
C GLU A 110 8.35 -21.38 4.09
N ALA A 111 9.68 -21.50 4.13
CA ALA A 111 10.37 -22.10 5.26
C ALA A 111 10.14 -21.34 6.57
N ARG A 112 10.02 -20.01 6.51
CA ARG A 112 9.70 -19.20 7.70
C ARG A 112 8.26 -19.40 8.14
N ARG A 113 7.29 -19.45 7.21
CA ARG A 113 5.88 -19.72 7.51
C ARG A 113 5.72 -21.09 8.17
N ALA A 114 6.29 -22.14 7.58
CA ALA A 114 6.23 -23.50 8.12
C ALA A 114 6.81 -23.59 9.55
N ARG A 115 7.89 -22.85 9.85
CA ARG A 115 8.46 -22.80 11.20
C ARG A 115 7.56 -22.10 12.22
N LEU A 116 6.77 -21.12 11.79
CA LEU A 116 5.86 -20.38 12.69
C LEU A 116 4.59 -21.18 12.99
N ALA A 117 4.19 -22.07 12.09
CA ALA A 117 3.01 -22.94 12.25
C ALA A 117 3.19 -24.02 13.33
N ASP A 118 4.44 -24.42 13.64
CA ASP A 118 4.77 -25.55 14.52
C ASP A 118 4.99 -25.16 16.00
N THR A 119 4.69 -23.91 16.39
CA THR A 119 5.23 -23.37 17.65
C THR A 119 4.23 -22.54 18.48
N SER A 120 4.70 -22.10 19.65
CA SER A 120 4.01 -21.35 20.71
C SER A 120 3.04 -20.24 20.25
N ARG A 121 2.13 -19.84 21.14
CA ARG A 121 1.13 -18.78 20.92
C ARG A 121 1.69 -17.46 20.37
N ALA A 122 2.93 -17.10 20.70
CA ALA A 122 3.57 -15.88 20.18
C ALA A 122 3.92 -15.99 18.68
N GLU A 123 4.26 -17.19 18.22
CA GLU A 123 4.60 -17.48 16.82
C GLU A 123 3.35 -17.58 15.94
N VAL A 124 2.25 -18.09 16.50
CA VAL A 124 0.92 -18.06 15.86
C VAL A 124 0.47 -16.62 15.58
N THR A 125 0.67 -15.70 16.53
CA THR A 125 0.39 -14.28 16.32
C THR A 125 1.27 -13.68 15.22
N ASP A 126 2.55 -14.05 15.17
CA ASP A 126 3.47 -13.56 14.11
C ASP A 126 3.04 -14.07 12.73
N GLN A 127 2.61 -15.34 12.65
CA GLN A 127 2.06 -15.92 11.43
C GLN A 127 0.82 -15.16 10.96
N TYR A 128 -0.16 -14.96 11.87
CA TYR A 128 -1.40 -14.24 11.59
C TYR A 128 -1.18 -12.87 10.95
N TYR A 129 -0.21 -12.09 11.45
CA TYR A 129 0.05 -10.76 10.91
C TYR A 129 0.90 -10.75 9.64
N ARG A 130 1.77 -11.75 9.44
CA ARG A 130 2.84 -11.68 8.44
C ARG A 130 2.70 -12.62 7.26
N TYR A 131 1.89 -13.66 7.35
CA TYR A 131 1.77 -14.66 6.30
C TYR A 131 0.31 -15.05 6.07
N PRO A 132 -0.08 -15.30 4.81
CA PRO A 132 -1.38 -15.90 4.53
C PRO A 132 -1.46 -17.30 5.15
N PRO A 133 -2.68 -17.80 5.44
CA PRO A 133 -2.87 -19.16 5.91
C PRO A 133 -2.28 -20.18 4.93
N GLU A 134 -1.78 -21.29 5.46
CA GLU A 134 -1.10 -22.30 4.65
C GLU A 134 -2.10 -23.13 3.84
N ASP A 135 -3.15 -23.60 4.50
CA ASP A 135 -4.22 -24.38 3.91
C ASP A 135 -5.54 -23.62 4.01
N THR A 136 -6.23 -23.54 2.88
CA THR A 136 -7.63 -23.12 2.81
C THR A 136 -8.44 -24.19 2.09
N ASP A 137 -9.77 -24.12 2.16
CA ASP A 137 -10.65 -25.07 1.46
C ASP A 137 -10.45 -25.07 -0.07
N GLU A 138 -9.91 -23.99 -0.63
CA GLU A 138 -9.58 -23.87 -2.06
C GLU A 138 -8.17 -24.38 -2.43
N GLY A 139 -7.37 -24.74 -1.42
CA GLY A 139 -6.00 -25.20 -1.56
C GLY A 139 -4.96 -24.27 -0.92
N PRO A 140 -3.66 -24.56 -1.13
CA PRO A 140 -2.59 -23.83 -0.48
C PRO A 140 -2.37 -22.46 -1.11
N ILE A 141 -2.29 -21.41 -0.26
CA ILE A 141 -2.01 -20.05 -0.73
C ILE A 141 -0.49 -19.85 -0.84
N PRO A 142 0.03 -19.47 -2.03
CA PRO A 142 1.46 -19.20 -2.19
C PRO A 142 1.86 -17.92 -1.45
N VAL A 143 3.05 -17.93 -0.85
CA VAL A 143 3.66 -16.72 -0.28
C VAL A 143 4.21 -15.81 -1.38
N LEU A 144 4.30 -14.52 -1.09
CA LEU A 144 4.95 -13.53 -1.93
C LEU A 144 6.47 -13.42 -1.64
N PRO A 145 7.27 -12.88 -2.58
CA PRO A 145 8.73 -12.78 -2.43
C PRO A 145 9.20 -11.85 -1.31
N THR A 146 8.33 -10.95 -0.83
CA THR A 146 8.71 -9.92 0.14
C THR A 146 7.86 -9.98 1.40
N ARG A 147 8.40 -9.46 2.50
CA ARG A 147 7.67 -9.30 3.77
C ARG A 147 6.44 -8.40 3.61
N LEU A 148 6.57 -7.30 2.88
CA LEU A 148 5.45 -6.40 2.62
C LEU A 148 4.31 -7.13 1.90
N GLY A 149 4.64 -7.86 0.83
CA GLY A 149 3.66 -8.65 0.09
C GLY A 149 2.96 -9.65 0.99
N ASN A 150 3.70 -10.43 1.78
CA ASN A 150 3.10 -11.42 2.66
C ASN A 150 2.18 -10.82 3.74
N ILE A 151 2.52 -9.65 4.30
CA ILE A 151 1.65 -8.95 5.27
C ILE A 151 0.35 -8.49 4.61
N LEU A 152 0.43 -7.86 3.44
CA LEU A 152 -0.75 -7.38 2.72
C LEU A 152 -1.62 -8.55 2.26
N LEU A 153 -1.00 -9.61 1.74
CA LEU A 153 -1.68 -10.83 1.33
C LEU A 153 -2.39 -11.51 2.52
N ALA A 154 -1.76 -11.53 3.69
CA ALA A 154 -2.37 -12.05 4.92
C ALA A 154 -3.60 -11.24 5.36
N GLY A 155 -3.60 -9.92 5.14
CA GLY A 155 -4.77 -9.06 5.39
C GLY A 155 -5.89 -9.29 4.38
N GLU A 156 -5.53 -9.42 3.10
CA GLU A 156 -6.45 -9.65 1.99
C GLU A 156 -7.18 -10.99 2.11
N TYR A 157 -6.44 -12.06 2.40
CA TYR A 157 -7.01 -13.41 2.50
C TYR A 157 -7.82 -13.67 3.75
N TYR A 158 -7.76 -12.79 4.76
CA TYR A 158 -8.47 -13.00 6.01
C TYR A 158 -9.98 -13.21 5.81
N SER A 159 -10.63 -12.39 4.97
CA SER A 159 -12.07 -12.53 4.73
C SER A 159 -12.41 -13.79 3.95
N THR A 160 -11.55 -14.20 3.03
CA THR A 160 -11.71 -15.45 2.27
C THR A 160 -11.55 -16.65 3.19
N ASP A 161 -10.56 -16.64 4.06
CA ASP A 161 -10.28 -17.75 4.97
C ASP A 161 -11.38 -17.93 6.03
N HIS A 162 -11.74 -16.84 6.74
CA HIS A 162 -12.65 -16.88 7.89
C HIS A 162 -14.14 -16.80 7.52
N TYR A 163 -14.47 -16.15 6.39
CA TYR A 163 -15.86 -15.87 6.01
C TYR A 163 -16.23 -16.35 4.60
N LYS A 164 -15.27 -16.92 3.84
CA LYS A 164 -15.45 -17.27 2.42
C LYS A 164 -15.88 -16.08 1.57
N ILE A 165 -15.43 -14.88 1.95
CA ILE A 165 -15.73 -13.64 1.23
C ILE A 165 -14.48 -13.20 0.46
N ASP A 166 -14.55 -13.20 -0.86
CA ASP A 166 -13.50 -12.65 -1.72
C ASP A 166 -13.30 -11.15 -1.43
N CYS A 167 -12.17 -10.84 -0.79
CA CYS A 167 -11.84 -9.47 -0.40
C CYS A 167 -11.77 -8.53 -1.61
N VAL A 168 -11.17 -8.95 -2.72
CA VAL A 168 -10.95 -8.13 -3.92
C VAL A 168 -12.28 -7.75 -4.56
N VAL A 169 -13.21 -8.70 -4.64
CA VAL A 169 -14.54 -8.49 -5.24
C VAL A 169 -15.41 -7.62 -4.35
N PHE A 170 -15.40 -7.84 -3.04
CA PHE A 170 -16.34 -7.18 -2.13
C PHE A 170 -15.81 -5.88 -1.51
N TRP A 171 -14.50 -5.68 -1.41
CA TRP A 171 -13.92 -4.47 -0.80
C TRP A 171 -14.42 -3.15 -1.40
N PRO A 172 -14.50 -2.96 -2.74
CA PRO A 172 -15.03 -1.74 -3.35
C PRO A 172 -16.49 -1.44 -2.98
N ARG A 173 -17.24 -2.47 -2.56
CA ARG A 173 -18.65 -2.39 -2.16
C ARG A 173 -18.80 -2.21 -0.66
N LEU A 174 -17.92 -2.81 0.14
CA LEU A 174 -17.90 -2.64 1.59
C LEU A 174 -17.38 -1.26 1.99
N PHE A 175 -16.30 -0.78 1.36
CA PHE A 175 -15.61 0.44 1.77
C PHE A 175 -16.53 1.68 1.87
N PRO A 176 -17.45 1.95 0.92
CA PRO A 176 -18.40 3.06 1.04
C PRO A 176 -19.39 2.93 2.20
N LEU A 177 -19.65 1.71 2.69
CA LEU A 177 -20.59 1.41 3.78
C LEU A 177 -19.98 1.52 5.18
N LEU A 178 -18.65 1.63 5.26
CA LEU A 178 -17.92 1.78 6.52
C LEU A 178 -18.25 3.12 7.19
N PRO A 179 -18.29 3.21 8.53
CA PRO A 179 -18.47 4.48 9.22
C PRO A 179 -17.43 5.53 8.79
N PRO A 180 -17.77 6.83 8.74
CA PRO A 180 -16.82 7.88 8.36
C PRO A 180 -15.52 7.85 9.17
N ALA A 181 -15.62 7.71 10.51
CA ALA A 181 -14.46 7.62 11.39
C ALA A 181 -13.56 6.42 11.05
N PHE A 182 -14.15 5.28 10.69
CA PHE A 182 -13.40 4.09 10.29
C PHE A 182 -12.68 4.29 8.95
N ARG A 183 -13.34 4.90 7.97
CA ARG A 183 -12.70 5.22 6.67
C ARG A 183 -11.51 6.17 6.86
N THR A 184 -11.63 7.16 7.74
CA THR A 184 -10.51 8.06 8.07
C THR A 184 -9.33 7.28 8.68
N ASN A 185 -9.59 6.38 9.61
CA ASN A 185 -8.54 5.54 10.22
C ASN A 185 -7.88 4.62 9.18
N TYR A 186 -8.67 3.97 8.32
CA TYR A 186 -8.15 3.14 7.24
C TYR A 186 -7.28 3.95 6.26
N GLN A 187 -7.73 5.14 5.87
CA GLN A 187 -6.97 6.03 4.99
C GLN A 187 -5.67 6.53 5.65
N ALA A 188 -5.69 6.76 6.97
CA ALA A 188 -4.48 7.10 7.73
C ALA A 188 -3.49 5.93 7.77
N ALA A 189 -3.95 4.71 8.05
CA ALA A 189 -3.12 3.51 8.01
C ALA A 189 -2.52 3.27 6.60
N GLN A 190 -3.32 3.47 5.55
CA GLN A 190 -2.85 3.43 4.17
C GLN A 190 -1.75 4.47 3.92
N ALA A 191 -1.94 5.72 4.34
CA ALA A 191 -0.94 6.77 4.19
C ALA A 191 0.35 6.46 4.97
N ASN A 192 0.25 5.87 6.17
CA ASN A 192 1.38 5.43 6.98
C ASN A 192 2.18 4.29 6.34
N ALA A 193 1.54 3.43 5.55
CA ALA A 193 2.22 2.40 4.76
C ALA A 193 2.85 2.97 3.49
N GLU A 194 2.16 3.87 2.78
CA GLU A 194 2.61 4.41 1.50
C GLU A 194 3.77 5.40 1.62
N PHE A 195 3.74 6.32 2.59
CA PHE A 195 4.76 7.35 2.74
C PHE A 195 6.18 6.77 2.85
N PRO A 196 6.47 5.81 3.74
CA PRO A 196 7.81 5.25 3.85
C PRO A 196 8.21 4.43 2.61
N LEU A 197 7.27 3.86 1.86
CA LEU A 197 7.59 3.20 0.59
C LEU A 197 8.02 4.20 -0.49
N VAL A 198 7.36 5.36 -0.57
CA VAL A 198 7.80 6.46 -1.47
C VAL A 198 9.21 6.91 -1.10
N VAL A 199 9.47 7.16 0.18
CA VAL A 199 10.80 7.52 0.68
C VAL A 199 11.83 6.42 0.37
N SER A 200 11.47 5.15 0.56
CA SER A 200 12.34 4.02 0.26
C SER A 200 12.72 3.96 -1.23
N PHE A 201 11.74 4.17 -2.10
CA PHE A 201 11.91 4.15 -3.55
C PHE A 201 12.76 5.33 -4.03
N GLU A 202 12.42 6.55 -3.61
CA GLU A 202 13.15 7.74 -4.01
C GLU A 202 14.57 7.75 -3.45
N ALA A 203 14.79 7.25 -2.23
CA ALA A 203 16.12 7.04 -1.69
C ALA A 203 16.94 6.08 -2.56
N ALA A 204 16.37 4.94 -2.96
CA ALA A 204 17.05 3.99 -3.83
C ALA A 204 17.41 4.60 -5.19
N VAL A 205 16.47 5.31 -5.83
CA VAL A 205 16.68 6.00 -7.11
C VAL A 205 17.75 7.09 -6.98
N ALA A 206 17.65 7.95 -5.96
CA ALA A 206 18.63 8.99 -5.66
C ALA A 206 20.02 8.42 -5.39
N THR A 207 20.10 7.27 -4.72
CA THR A 207 21.36 6.55 -4.47
C THR A 207 22.00 6.12 -5.77
N VAL A 208 21.24 5.48 -6.67
CA VAL A 208 21.77 5.01 -7.97
C VAL A 208 22.24 6.20 -8.82
N ILE A 209 21.42 7.26 -8.93
CA ILE A 209 21.77 8.45 -9.73
C ILE A 209 22.98 9.16 -9.12
N GLY A 210 22.96 9.41 -7.81
CA GLY A 210 24.03 10.09 -7.09
C GLY A 210 25.35 9.32 -7.12
N ALA A 211 25.31 8.01 -6.87
CA ALA A 211 26.50 7.16 -6.95
C ALA A 211 27.09 7.14 -8.37
N THR A 212 26.23 7.09 -9.39
CA THR A 212 26.65 7.18 -10.80
C THR A 212 27.29 8.54 -11.10
N ALA A 213 26.71 9.64 -10.62
CA ALA A 213 27.27 10.97 -10.80
C ALA A 213 28.65 11.12 -10.12
N VAL A 214 28.82 10.56 -8.92
CA VAL A 214 30.12 10.53 -8.23
C VAL A 214 31.15 9.72 -9.02
N LEU A 215 30.77 8.56 -9.56
CA LEU A 215 31.66 7.74 -10.38
C LEU A 215 32.10 8.45 -11.67
N LEU A 216 31.16 9.03 -12.41
CA LEU A 216 31.44 9.73 -13.67
C LEU A 216 32.21 11.04 -13.46
N GLY A 217 32.00 11.71 -12.32
CA GLY A 217 32.75 12.90 -11.93
C GLY A 217 34.13 12.60 -11.34
N HIS A 218 34.58 11.35 -11.34
CA HIS A 218 35.83 10.90 -10.69
C HIS A 218 35.94 11.35 -9.23
N GLY A 219 34.80 11.35 -8.52
CA GLY A 219 34.73 11.75 -7.12
C GLY A 219 35.49 10.80 -6.20
N ALA A 220 35.79 11.28 -4.99
CA ALA A 220 36.54 10.50 -4.00
C ALA A 220 35.82 9.18 -3.66
N PRO A 221 36.53 8.04 -3.52
CA PRO A 221 35.92 6.75 -3.16
C PRO A 221 35.11 6.79 -1.86
N LEU A 222 35.52 7.61 -0.90
CA LEU A 222 34.79 7.81 0.36
C LEU A 222 33.43 8.48 0.16
N LEU A 223 33.32 9.43 -0.78
CA LEU A 223 32.04 10.07 -1.11
C LEU A 223 31.10 9.05 -1.77
N PHE A 224 31.61 8.24 -2.69
CA PHE A 224 30.84 7.16 -3.32
C PHE A 224 30.32 6.17 -2.27
N ALA A 225 31.20 5.67 -1.40
CA ALA A 225 30.82 4.77 -0.33
C ALA A 225 29.80 5.42 0.62
N GLY A 226 29.98 6.70 0.97
CA GLY A 226 29.03 7.46 1.79
C GLY A 226 27.64 7.56 1.15
N VAL A 227 27.56 7.90 -0.13
CA VAL A 227 26.28 7.98 -0.87
C VAL A 227 25.58 6.63 -0.91
N VAL A 228 26.32 5.55 -1.22
CA VAL A 228 25.75 4.19 -1.29
C VAL A 228 25.28 3.73 0.08
N LEU A 229 26.10 3.89 1.13
CA LEU A 229 25.76 3.41 2.47
C LEU A 229 24.60 4.19 3.09
N VAL A 230 24.63 5.53 3.02
CA VAL A 230 23.54 6.37 3.56
C VAL A 230 22.26 6.14 2.77
N GLY A 231 22.37 6.09 1.45
CA GLY A 231 21.25 5.85 0.56
C GLY A 231 20.58 4.49 0.78
N ALA A 232 21.39 3.42 0.88
CA ALA A 232 20.89 2.09 1.20
C ALA A 232 20.29 2.01 2.61
N ALA A 233 20.91 2.66 3.61
CA ALA A 233 20.38 2.69 4.97
C ALA A 233 19.04 3.42 5.06
N LEU A 234 18.91 4.58 4.39
CA LEU A 234 17.64 5.32 4.31
C LEU A 234 16.56 4.52 3.58
N SER A 235 16.91 3.93 2.43
CA SER A 235 15.97 3.14 1.64
C SER A 235 15.45 1.92 2.43
N TYR A 236 16.36 1.17 3.06
CA TYR A 236 16.01 0.00 3.86
C TYR A 236 15.28 0.37 5.14
N GLY A 237 15.71 1.42 5.85
CA GLY A 237 15.05 1.91 7.06
C GLY A 237 13.60 2.33 6.78
N ALA A 238 13.37 3.08 5.71
CA ALA A 238 12.03 3.47 5.29
C ALA A 238 11.17 2.27 4.88
N TYR A 239 11.74 1.27 4.21
CA TYR A 239 11.04 0.01 3.93
C TYR A 239 10.62 -0.72 5.22
N VAL A 240 11.49 -0.80 6.23
CA VAL A 240 11.15 -1.41 7.52
C VAL A 240 10.00 -0.65 8.20
N THR A 241 10.00 0.68 8.16
CA THR A 241 8.88 1.49 8.68
C THR A 241 7.57 1.20 7.93
N ALA A 242 7.63 1.01 6.60
CA ALA A 242 6.45 0.64 5.81
C ALA A 242 5.82 -0.69 6.26
N LEU A 243 6.62 -1.65 6.72
CA LEU A 243 6.09 -2.95 7.20
C LEU A 243 5.17 -2.80 8.41
N THR A 244 5.47 -1.85 9.30
CA THR A 244 4.60 -1.55 10.45
C THR A 244 3.28 -0.95 9.97
N GLY A 245 3.33 0.03 9.05
CA GLY A 245 2.14 0.63 8.46
C GLY A 245 1.29 -0.39 7.67
N ALA A 246 1.93 -1.33 6.96
CA ALA A 246 1.24 -2.40 6.25
C ALA A 246 0.54 -3.37 7.20
N THR A 247 1.16 -3.70 8.35
CA THR A 247 0.53 -4.52 9.39
C THR A 247 -0.73 -3.84 9.93
N GLU A 248 -0.65 -2.54 10.22
CA GLU A 248 -1.80 -1.75 10.70
C GLU A 248 -2.90 -1.66 9.64
N LEU A 249 -2.54 -1.44 8.37
CA LEU A 249 -3.48 -1.42 7.26
C LEU A 249 -4.20 -2.76 7.10
N ALA A 250 -3.46 -3.87 7.15
CA ALA A 250 -4.02 -5.22 7.12
C ALA A 250 -5.00 -5.41 8.29
N GLU A 251 -4.65 -4.98 9.50
CA GLU A 251 -5.52 -5.10 10.66
C GLU A 251 -6.81 -4.28 10.55
N GLN A 252 -6.73 -3.06 10.02
CA GLN A 252 -7.92 -2.27 9.70
C GLN A 252 -8.80 -2.99 8.67
N GLN A 253 -8.21 -3.68 7.69
CA GLN A 253 -8.97 -4.47 6.72
C GLN A 253 -9.68 -5.66 7.38
N ARG A 254 -8.99 -6.41 8.25
CA ARG A 254 -9.58 -7.53 9.01
C ARG A 254 -10.75 -7.07 9.88
N THR A 255 -10.52 -6.02 10.67
CA THR A 255 -11.54 -5.40 11.54
C THR A 255 -12.75 -4.92 10.73
N ALA A 256 -12.54 -4.43 9.50
CA ALA A 256 -13.64 -4.01 8.64
C ALA A 256 -14.58 -5.17 8.31
N TRP A 257 -14.03 -6.36 8.04
CA TRP A 257 -14.81 -7.57 7.77
C TRP A 257 -15.48 -8.11 9.04
N ASP A 258 -14.77 -8.12 10.16
CA ASP A 258 -15.30 -8.59 11.45
C ASP A 258 -16.55 -7.80 11.88
N LEU A 259 -16.51 -6.49 11.71
CA LEU A 259 -17.52 -5.57 12.26
C LEU A 259 -18.60 -5.15 11.27
N TYR A 260 -18.30 -5.12 9.96
CA TYR A 260 -19.18 -4.43 9.00
C TYR A 260 -19.60 -5.27 7.79
N ARG A 261 -19.20 -6.55 7.67
CA ARG A 261 -19.66 -7.41 6.55
C ARG A 261 -21.18 -7.51 6.47
N ASP A 262 -21.88 -7.44 7.61
CA ASP A 262 -23.34 -7.48 7.68
C ASP A 262 -23.99 -6.28 6.96
N ARG A 263 -23.30 -5.12 6.93
CA ARG A 263 -23.78 -3.95 6.21
C ARG A 263 -23.87 -4.21 4.72
N LEU A 264 -22.94 -4.99 4.17
CA LEU A 264 -22.96 -5.35 2.76
C LEU A 264 -24.20 -6.18 2.44
N LEU A 265 -24.50 -7.20 3.26
CA LEU A 265 -25.67 -8.06 3.10
C LEU A 265 -26.98 -7.28 3.14
N ARG A 266 -27.10 -6.28 4.04
CA ARG A 266 -28.30 -5.43 4.14
C ARG A 266 -28.56 -4.56 2.92
N GLN A 267 -27.53 -4.26 2.10
CA GLN A 267 -27.71 -3.49 0.87
C GLN A 267 -28.17 -4.35 -0.31
N TRP A 268 -28.10 -5.68 -0.20
CA TRP A 268 -28.56 -6.58 -1.25
C TRP A 268 -30.02 -6.98 -1.01
N PRO A 269 -30.94 -6.76 -1.97
CA PRO A 269 -32.39 -6.86 -1.79
C PRO A 269 -32.93 -8.20 -1.25
N SER A 270 -32.11 -9.23 -1.25
CA SER A 270 -32.52 -10.62 -1.32
C SER A 270 -31.80 -11.53 -0.32
N VAL A 271 -30.96 -10.93 0.54
CA VAL A 271 -30.07 -11.68 1.42
C VAL A 271 -30.64 -11.83 2.85
N LEU A 272 -31.71 -11.11 3.17
CA LEU A 272 -32.36 -11.20 4.48
C LEU A 272 -33.04 -12.56 4.73
N ASP A 273 -33.17 -13.40 3.70
CA ASP A 273 -33.82 -14.72 3.75
C ASP A 273 -32.84 -15.90 3.60
N VAL A 274 -31.52 -15.66 3.56
CA VAL A 274 -30.52 -16.74 3.42
C VAL A 274 -30.21 -17.33 4.79
N ARG A 275 -30.16 -18.66 4.87
CA ARG A 275 -29.92 -19.40 6.12
C ARG A 275 -28.47 -19.32 6.59
N ASP A 276 -27.56 -19.20 5.64
CA ASP A 276 -26.11 -19.14 5.82
C ASP A 276 -25.56 -17.83 5.23
N GLU A 277 -24.64 -17.19 5.95
CA GLU A 277 -23.97 -15.98 5.49
C GLU A 277 -23.10 -16.29 4.26
N GLU A 278 -22.46 -17.45 4.21
CA GLU A 278 -21.60 -17.89 3.11
C GLU A 278 -22.38 -18.04 1.80
N GLU A 279 -23.51 -18.74 1.83
CA GLU A 279 -24.40 -18.93 0.65
C GLU A 279 -24.86 -17.58 0.08
N ALA A 280 -25.08 -16.59 0.94
CA ALA A 280 -25.45 -15.26 0.51
C ALA A 280 -24.34 -14.56 -0.27
N PHE A 281 -23.11 -14.61 0.26
CA PHE A 281 -21.96 -14.02 -0.42
C PHE A 281 -21.65 -14.72 -1.74
N GLU A 282 -21.81 -16.05 -1.82
CA GLU A 282 -21.70 -16.81 -3.06
C GLU A 282 -22.71 -16.36 -4.13
N HIS A 283 -23.98 -16.18 -3.76
CA HIS A 283 -24.98 -15.66 -4.71
C HIS A 283 -24.66 -14.25 -5.20
N ILE A 284 -24.17 -13.38 -4.31
CA ILE A 284 -23.76 -12.03 -4.71
C ILE A 284 -22.52 -12.10 -5.60
N TYR A 285 -21.55 -12.98 -5.29
CA TYR A 285 -20.36 -13.19 -6.09
C TYR A 285 -20.74 -13.64 -7.50
N GLY A 286 -21.58 -14.68 -7.63
CA GLY A 286 -22.09 -15.15 -8.91
C GLY A 286 -22.81 -14.04 -9.71
N PHE A 287 -23.60 -13.20 -9.04
CA PHE A 287 -24.22 -12.04 -9.69
C PHE A 287 -23.20 -11.01 -10.17
N VAL A 288 -22.25 -10.64 -9.32
CA VAL A 288 -21.26 -9.58 -9.56
C VAL A 288 -20.25 -9.98 -10.63
N VAL A 289 -19.71 -11.19 -10.53
CA VAL A 289 -18.57 -11.66 -11.34
C VAL A 289 -19.06 -12.38 -12.59
N GLN A 290 -20.10 -13.20 -12.47
CA GLN A 290 -20.56 -14.08 -13.56
C GLN A 290 -21.81 -13.53 -14.26
N GLY A 291 -22.44 -12.48 -13.74
CA GLY A 291 -23.71 -11.95 -14.26
C GLY A 291 -24.88 -12.92 -14.06
N PHE A 292 -24.73 -13.92 -13.20
CA PHE A 292 -25.80 -14.83 -12.82
C PHE A 292 -26.96 -14.02 -12.24
N ARG A 293 -28.21 -14.42 -12.48
CA ARG A 293 -29.38 -13.79 -11.87
C ARG A 293 -29.91 -14.73 -10.80
N PRO A 294 -29.56 -14.52 -9.52
CA PRO A 294 -30.20 -15.26 -8.46
C PRO A 294 -31.71 -14.98 -8.49
N GLN A 295 -32.51 -15.95 -8.06
CA GLN A 295 -33.98 -15.83 -7.99
C GLN A 295 -34.39 -14.95 -6.80
N TRP A 296 -34.01 -13.67 -6.86
CA TRP A 296 -34.29 -12.65 -5.83
C TRP A 296 -35.77 -12.35 -5.64
N ASP A 297 -36.60 -12.77 -6.60
CA ASP A 297 -38.05 -12.55 -6.71
C ASP A 297 -38.88 -13.53 -5.88
N ARG A 298 -38.24 -14.53 -5.25
CA ARG A 298 -38.91 -15.46 -4.33
C ARG A 298 -38.35 -15.27 -2.93
N PRO A 299 -39.18 -14.99 -1.91
CA PRO A 299 -38.71 -15.02 -0.53
C PRO A 299 -38.17 -16.43 -0.24
N HIS A 300 -36.89 -16.55 0.11
CA HIS A 300 -36.37 -17.81 0.59
C HIS A 300 -37.12 -18.14 1.89
N ARG A 301 -37.70 -19.34 1.98
CA ARG A 301 -38.84 -19.61 2.88
C ARG A 301 -38.59 -19.48 4.39
N ARG A 302 -37.43 -19.05 4.88
CA ARG A 302 -37.05 -19.17 6.30
C ARG A 302 -36.03 -18.12 6.74
N TYR A 303 -36.39 -17.42 7.82
CA TYR A 303 -35.67 -16.31 8.46
C TYR A 303 -34.27 -16.66 9.00
N LEU A 304 -33.38 -15.66 8.92
CA LEU A 304 -32.22 -15.52 9.82
C LEU A 304 -32.69 -15.50 11.28
N ARG A 305 -32.43 -16.57 12.04
CA ARG A 305 -32.51 -16.50 13.51
C ARG A 305 -31.29 -15.74 14.01
N ARG A 306 -31.35 -14.41 14.01
CA ARG A 306 -30.42 -13.59 14.80
C ARG A 306 -30.82 -13.71 16.27
N HIS A 307 -29.86 -13.91 17.16
CA HIS A 307 -30.04 -13.52 18.56
C HIS A 307 -30.49 -12.05 18.58
N PRO A 308 -31.59 -11.70 19.25
CA PRO A 308 -32.00 -10.31 19.34
C PRO A 308 -30.85 -9.54 19.98
N ALA A 309 -30.46 -8.43 19.34
CA ALA A 309 -29.65 -7.43 20.00
C ALA A 309 -30.35 -7.09 21.34
N PRO A 310 -29.62 -6.98 22.46
CA PRO A 310 -30.23 -6.47 23.68
C PRO A 310 -30.87 -5.12 23.33
N PRO A 311 -32.11 -4.87 23.81
CA PRO A 311 -32.75 -3.58 23.57
C PRO A 311 -31.81 -2.48 24.04
N ASP A 312 -31.70 -1.41 23.24
CA ASP A 312 -31.06 -0.16 23.67
C ASP A 312 -31.56 0.16 25.08
N GLN A 313 -30.68 -0.02 26.06
CA GLN A 313 -30.83 0.62 27.35
C GLN A 313 -30.40 2.05 27.09
N GLY A 314 -31.38 2.89 26.78
CA GLY A 314 -31.17 4.26 26.33
C GLY A 314 -30.56 5.18 27.38
N ASP A 315 -30.23 6.37 26.90
CA ASP A 315 -30.46 7.67 27.54
C ASP A 315 -30.56 8.75 26.45
#